data_AF-A0A2P2L303-F1
#
_entry.id   AF-A0A2P2L303-F1
#
_cell.length_a   1.000
_cell.length_b   1.000
_cell.length_c   1.000
_cell.angle_alpha   90.00
_cell.angle_beta   90.00
_cell.angle_gamma   90.00
#
_symmetry.space_group_name_H-M   'P 1'
#
loop_
_entity.id
_entity.type
_entity.pdbx_description
1 polymer ?
#
loop_
_entity_poly.entity_id
_entity_poly.type
_entity_poly.pdbx_seq_one_letter_code
_entity_poly.pdbx_strand_id
1 'polypeptide(L)'
;MRVNQHLAILIAVGILGALCGRTVSGGEFTGDYSKLSGVIIPGFASTQLRAWSILDCPYSPLDFNPLDLVWLDTTKLLSAVNCWLKCMFLDPYNQTDHPECKSRPDSGLSAITELDPGYITGPLSSVWKEWIKWCIEFGIEANAIIAVPYDWRLPPSMLEERDLYFHKLKLTLETALKLRGGPSLVFGHSLGNLVFRYFLEWLKLEIAPKHYHEWLDKHIHAYFAVGMIYLHCYTFPFKVLPA
;
A
#
# COMPACT_ATOMS: atom_id res chain seq x y z
N MET A 1 42.59 43.31 -21.45
CA MET A 1 41.53 42.49 -22.08
C MET A 1 41.08 41.42 -21.10
N ARG A 2 40.02 41.70 -20.30
CA ARG A 2 39.32 40.68 -19.51
C ARG A 2 37.93 40.58 -20.09
N VAL A 3 37.80 39.73 -21.11
CA VAL A 3 36.48 39.33 -21.63
C VAL A 3 35.79 38.54 -20.51
N ASN A 4 34.58 38.96 -20.23
CA ASN A 4 33.76 38.60 -19.09
C ASN A 4 33.46 37.09 -19.08
N GLN A 5 34.18 36.31 -18.24
CA GLN A 5 33.99 34.85 -18.10
C GLN A 5 32.53 34.46 -17.80
N HIS A 6 31.77 35.35 -17.15
CA HIS A 6 30.35 35.12 -16.85
C HIS A 6 29.44 35.14 -18.09
N LEU A 7 29.82 35.89 -19.14
CA LEU A 7 29.04 35.96 -20.38
C LEU A 7 29.24 34.69 -21.24
N ALA A 8 30.44 34.10 -21.23
CA ALA A 8 30.72 32.85 -21.92
C ALA A 8 29.98 31.66 -21.28
N ILE A 9 29.82 31.65 -19.96
CA ILE A 9 29.09 30.60 -19.23
C ILE A 9 27.59 30.69 -19.50
N LEU A 10 27.00 31.89 -19.55
CA LEU A 10 25.58 32.08 -19.86
C LEU A 10 25.23 31.65 -21.29
N ILE A 11 26.11 31.91 -22.26
CA ILE A 11 25.92 31.47 -23.65
C ILE A 11 26.08 29.94 -23.77
N ALA A 12 27.03 29.33 -23.04
CA ALA A 12 27.19 27.88 -23.02
C ALA A 12 25.99 27.16 -22.40
N VAL A 13 25.39 27.71 -21.32
CA VAL A 13 24.18 27.15 -20.69
C VAL A 13 22.95 27.33 -21.59
N GLY A 14 22.84 28.45 -22.31
CA GLY A 14 21.77 28.68 -23.28
C GLY A 14 21.82 27.73 -24.48
N ILE A 15 23.03 27.42 -24.98
CA ILE A 15 23.22 26.51 -26.13
C ILE A 15 23.07 25.04 -25.71
N LEU A 16 23.49 24.65 -24.50
CA LEU A 16 23.25 23.28 -23.99
C LEU A 16 21.75 23.03 -23.72
N GLY A 17 21.02 24.05 -23.27
CA GLY A 17 19.56 23.97 -23.07
C GLY A 17 18.78 23.79 -24.38
N ALA A 18 19.26 24.37 -25.48
CA ALA A 18 18.65 24.21 -26.80
C ALA A 18 18.97 22.86 -27.48
N LEU A 19 20.12 22.24 -27.17
CA LEU A 19 20.53 20.94 -27.73
C LEU A 19 19.98 19.73 -26.96
N CYS A 20 19.53 19.92 -25.72
CA CYS A 20 18.88 18.86 -24.91
C CYS A 20 17.35 18.97 -24.88
N GLY A 21 16.77 19.74 -25.80
CA GLY A 21 15.34 19.69 -26.12
C GLY A 21 15.01 18.38 -26.83
N ARG A 22 15.12 17.24 -26.14
CA ARG A 22 14.29 16.08 -26.49
C ARG A 22 12.87 16.52 -26.26
N THR A 23 12.19 16.88 -27.35
CA THR A 23 10.76 16.74 -27.46
C THR A 23 10.44 15.30 -27.04
N VAL A 24 10.11 15.13 -25.77
CA VAL A 24 9.25 14.02 -25.37
C VAL A 24 8.00 14.26 -26.22
N SER A 25 7.85 13.46 -27.27
CA SER A 25 6.58 13.30 -27.94
C SER A 25 5.61 12.93 -26.82
N GLY A 26 4.92 13.95 -26.32
CA GLY A 26 3.73 13.75 -25.52
C GLY A 26 2.78 13.04 -26.46
N GLY A 27 2.81 11.71 -26.42
CA GLY A 27 1.69 10.92 -26.83
C GLY A 27 0.52 11.52 -26.08
N GLU A 28 -0.33 12.21 -26.83
CA GLU A 28 -1.52 12.87 -26.36
C GLU A 28 -2.29 11.81 -25.59
N PHE A 29 -2.25 11.91 -24.26
CA PHE A 29 -2.92 10.98 -23.36
C PHE A 29 -4.41 11.32 -23.43
N THR A 30 -5.03 10.96 -24.55
CA THR A 30 -6.43 11.14 -24.91
C THR A 30 -7.31 10.11 -24.20
N GLY A 31 -6.94 9.77 -22.97
CA GLY A 31 -7.73 8.93 -22.09
C GLY A 31 -8.61 9.81 -21.24
N ASP A 32 -9.91 9.53 -21.24
CA ASP A 32 -10.86 10.11 -20.30
C ASP A 32 -10.50 9.66 -18.87
N TYR A 33 -9.62 10.41 -18.20
CA TYR A 33 -9.13 10.12 -16.86
C TYR A 33 -10.26 9.97 -15.82
N SER A 34 -11.43 10.53 -16.10
CA SER A 34 -12.61 10.38 -15.26
C SER A 34 -13.06 8.92 -15.12
N LYS A 35 -12.66 8.02 -16.02
CA LYS A 35 -13.06 6.60 -15.97
C LYS A 35 -12.06 5.71 -15.24
N LEU A 36 -10.87 6.21 -14.92
CA LEU A 36 -9.83 5.44 -14.25
C LEU A 36 -10.04 5.43 -12.74
N SER A 37 -9.79 4.28 -12.11
CA SER A 37 -9.74 4.13 -10.65
C SER A 37 -8.32 3.89 -10.18
N GLY A 38 -7.88 4.47 -9.07
CA GLY A 38 -6.60 4.19 -8.44
C GLY A 38 -6.76 3.17 -7.31
N VAL A 39 -6.11 2.02 -7.41
CA VAL A 39 -6.10 0.99 -6.37
C VAL A 39 -4.75 0.98 -5.69
N ILE A 40 -4.73 1.20 -4.37
CA ILE A 40 -3.50 1.30 -3.57
C ILE A 40 -3.32 0.02 -2.76
N ILE A 41 -2.18 -0.63 -2.94
CA ILE A 41 -1.73 -1.78 -2.16
C ILE A 41 -0.57 -1.30 -1.28
N PRO A 42 -0.81 -1.12 0.05
CA PRO A 42 0.18 -0.56 0.96
C PRO A 42 1.37 -1.50 1.18
N GLY A 43 2.42 -0.97 1.82
CA GLY A 43 3.64 -1.73 2.11
C GLY A 43 3.67 -2.35 3.51
N PHE A 44 4.85 -2.83 3.89
CA PHE A 44 5.11 -3.35 5.23
C PHE A 44 4.80 -2.28 6.29
N ALA A 45 4.09 -2.65 7.34
CA ALA A 45 3.73 -1.78 8.46
C ALA A 45 3.01 -0.47 8.07
N SER A 46 2.46 -0.40 6.85
CA SER A 46 1.86 0.82 6.29
C SER A 46 0.32 0.77 6.30
N THR A 47 -0.26 -0.10 7.11
CA THR A 47 -1.70 -0.27 7.31
C THR A 47 -2.00 -0.35 8.79
N GLN A 48 -3.02 0.37 9.24
CA GLN A 48 -3.48 0.29 10.61
C GLN A 48 -4.01 -1.11 10.97
N LEU A 49 -3.68 -1.59 12.17
CA LEU A 49 -4.28 -2.79 12.75
C LEU A 49 -5.14 -2.40 13.94
N ARG A 50 -6.35 -2.97 14.01
CA ARG A 50 -7.30 -2.79 15.11
C ARG A 50 -7.46 -4.07 15.92
N ALA A 51 -7.67 -3.91 17.23
CA ALA A 51 -8.00 -5.00 18.13
C ALA A 51 -9.42 -5.50 17.86
N TRP A 52 -9.61 -6.81 17.94
CA TRP A 52 -10.88 -7.51 17.78
C TRP A 52 -11.20 -8.39 18.98
N SER A 53 -10.77 -7.95 20.15
CA SER A 53 -10.92 -8.62 21.44
C SER A 53 -10.74 -7.61 22.56
N ILE A 54 -11.20 -7.96 23.76
CA ILE A 54 -10.90 -7.22 24.99
C ILE A 54 -9.66 -7.87 25.61
N LEU A 55 -8.64 -7.08 25.92
CA LEU A 55 -7.44 -7.54 26.62
C LEU A 55 -7.12 -6.57 27.77
N ASP A 56 -7.22 -7.10 28.98
CA ASP A 56 -6.89 -6.39 30.21
C ASP A 56 -5.39 -6.45 30.49
N CYS A 57 -4.80 -5.30 30.80
CA CYS A 57 -3.36 -5.11 30.96
C CYS A 57 -2.99 -4.88 32.42
N PRO A 58 -2.56 -5.90 33.18
CA PRO A 58 -2.44 -5.81 34.64
C PRO A 58 -1.39 -4.81 35.16
N TYR A 59 -0.48 -4.33 34.31
CA TYR A 59 0.61 -3.41 34.68
C TYR A 59 0.54 -2.07 33.95
N SER A 60 -0.53 -1.79 33.21
CA SER A 60 -0.71 -0.53 32.48
C SER A 60 -2.13 -0.03 32.69
N PRO A 61 -2.35 1.29 32.82
CA PRO A 61 -3.70 1.85 32.86
C PRO A 61 -4.41 1.83 31.49
N LEU A 62 -3.76 1.28 30.46
CA LEU A 62 -4.24 1.24 29.09
C LEU A 62 -4.57 -0.19 28.67
N ASP A 63 -5.86 -0.49 28.66
CA ASP A 63 -6.40 -1.75 28.14
C ASP A 63 -6.63 -1.67 26.63
N PHE A 64 -6.79 -2.82 25.99
CA PHE A 64 -7.21 -2.90 24.59
C PHE A 64 -8.69 -3.25 24.53
N ASN A 65 -9.48 -2.31 24.02
CA ASN A 65 -10.88 -2.54 23.70
C ASN A 65 -11.04 -2.90 22.21
N PRO A 66 -12.17 -3.51 21.82
CA PRO A 66 -12.48 -3.77 20.42
C PRO A 66 -12.43 -2.46 19.61
N LEU A 67 -11.85 -2.54 18.41
CA LEU A 67 -11.62 -1.44 17.46
C LEU A 67 -10.50 -0.46 17.83
N ASP A 68 -9.90 -0.59 19.01
CA ASP A 68 -8.73 0.21 19.38
C ASP A 68 -7.56 -0.05 18.43
N LEU A 69 -6.76 0.99 18.20
CA LEU A 69 -5.54 0.87 17.42
C LEU A 69 -4.52 0.00 18.15
N VAL A 70 -4.04 -1.02 17.45
CA VAL A 70 -2.89 -1.85 17.85
C VAL A 70 -1.65 -1.38 17.09
N TRP A 71 -1.81 -1.06 15.81
CA TRP A 71 -0.76 -0.50 14.97
C TRP A 71 -1.31 0.71 14.20
N LEU A 72 -0.77 1.92 14.30
CA LEU A 72 0.24 2.39 15.25
C LEU A 72 -0.45 3.17 16.37
N ASP A 73 -0.30 2.72 17.62
CA ASP A 73 -0.66 3.50 18.81
C ASP A 73 0.61 3.71 19.63
N THR A 74 1.25 4.87 19.49
CA THR A 74 2.50 5.16 20.19
C THR A 74 2.34 5.16 21.71
N THR A 75 1.16 5.50 22.22
CA THR A 75 0.90 5.56 23.66
C THR A 75 0.87 4.15 24.25
N LYS A 76 0.12 3.23 23.63
CA LYS A 76 0.05 1.82 24.04
C LYS A 76 1.35 1.08 23.74
N LEU A 77 2.03 1.42 22.64
CA LEU A 77 3.33 0.87 22.31
C LEU A 77 4.37 1.16 23.40
N LEU A 78 4.37 2.37 23.97
CA LEU A 78 5.33 2.77 25.00
C LEU A 78 4.90 2.39 26.43
N SER A 79 3.59 2.43 26.71
CA SER A 79 3.05 2.27 28.07
C SER A 79 2.54 0.86 28.39
N ALA A 80 2.24 0.05 27.37
CA ALA A 80 1.65 -1.29 27.49
C ALA A 80 2.36 -2.32 26.61
N VAL A 81 3.70 -2.25 26.52
CA VAL A 81 4.54 -3.07 25.61
C VAL A 81 4.19 -4.55 25.66
N ASN A 82 4.06 -5.13 26.86
CA ASN A 82 3.79 -6.57 27.02
C ASN A 82 2.44 -6.99 26.42
N CYS A 83 1.40 -6.17 26.60
CA CYS A 83 0.09 -6.41 25.99
C CYS A 83 0.11 -6.17 24.49
N TRP A 84 0.77 -5.09 24.05
CA TRP A 84 0.94 -4.80 22.64
C TRP A 84 1.64 -5.95 21.91
N LEU A 85 2.70 -6.53 22.50
CA LEU A 85 3.39 -7.70 21.97
C LEU A 85 2.46 -8.92 21.85
N LYS A 86 1.55 -9.15 22.80
CA LYS A 86 0.53 -10.22 22.69
C LYS A 86 -0.35 -10.02 21.46
N CYS A 87 -0.77 -8.79 21.17
CA CYS A 87 -1.61 -8.48 20.02
C CYS A 87 -0.86 -8.50 18.67
N MET A 88 0.44 -8.22 18.70
CA MET A 88 1.27 -8.13 17.50
C MET A 88 1.86 -9.46 17.07
N PHE A 89 2.29 -10.31 18.01
CA PHE A 89 2.90 -11.58 17.68
C PHE A 89 1.88 -12.58 17.14
N LEU A 90 2.31 -13.26 16.08
CA LEU A 90 1.63 -14.42 15.52
C LEU A 90 2.28 -15.69 16.04
N ASP A 91 1.51 -16.76 16.12
CA ASP A 91 2.04 -18.08 16.42
C ASP A 91 3.08 -18.50 15.36
N PRO A 92 4.29 -18.93 15.75
CA PRO A 92 5.37 -19.20 14.80
C PRO A 92 5.11 -20.39 13.88
N TYR A 93 4.16 -21.29 14.22
CA TYR A 93 3.84 -22.48 13.44
C TYR A 93 2.54 -22.30 12.67
N ASN A 94 1.48 -21.87 13.36
CA ASN A 94 0.14 -21.77 12.80
C ASN A 94 -0.18 -20.39 12.22
N GLN A 95 0.64 -19.37 12.51
CA GLN A 95 0.48 -17.99 12.04
C GLN A 95 -0.88 -17.37 12.44
N THR A 96 -1.47 -17.89 13.51
CA THR A 96 -2.69 -17.39 14.12
C THR A 96 -2.37 -16.28 15.12
N ASP A 97 -3.33 -15.39 15.36
CA ASP A 97 -3.22 -14.40 16.43
C ASP A 97 -3.22 -15.09 17.81
N HIS A 98 -2.76 -14.36 18.84
CA HIS A 98 -2.83 -14.82 20.22
C HIS A 98 -4.30 -15.05 20.65
N PRO A 99 -4.62 -16.12 21.41
CA PRO A 99 -6.01 -16.42 21.81
C PRO A 99 -6.68 -15.28 22.60
N GLU A 100 -5.90 -14.54 23.38
CA GLU A 100 -6.39 -13.38 24.16
C GLU A 100 -6.43 -12.07 23.34
N CYS A 101 -5.72 -11.98 22.21
CA CYS A 101 -5.70 -10.77 21.41
C CYS A 101 -5.71 -11.03 19.91
N LYS A 102 -6.83 -10.69 19.27
CA LYS A 102 -7.02 -10.83 17.83
C LYS A 102 -6.84 -9.47 17.15
N SER A 103 -6.01 -9.39 16.12
CA SER A 103 -5.73 -8.13 15.40
C SER A 103 -6.19 -8.21 13.95
N ARG A 104 -6.89 -7.20 13.44
CA ARG A 104 -7.37 -7.17 12.05
C ARG A 104 -6.99 -5.86 11.36
N PRO A 105 -6.68 -5.87 10.06
CA PRO A 105 -6.41 -4.64 9.34
C PRO A 105 -7.66 -3.77 9.30
N ASP A 106 -7.47 -2.47 9.48
CA ASP A 106 -8.54 -1.50 9.26
C ASP A 106 -8.90 -1.40 7.76
N SER A 107 -10.04 -0.79 7.44
CA SER A 107 -10.54 -0.70 6.07
C SER A 107 -10.60 0.74 5.55
N GLY A 108 -10.53 0.91 4.22
CA GLY A 108 -10.65 2.21 3.56
C GLY A 108 -9.37 3.04 3.54
N LEU A 109 -9.48 4.30 3.09
CA LEU A 109 -8.34 5.19 2.91
C LEU A 109 -7.71 5.65 4.24
N SER A 110 -8.53 5.81 5.28
CA SER A 110 -8.06 6.18 6.62
C SER A 110 -7.03 5.20 7.18
N ALA A 111 -7.14 3.91 6.82
CA ALA A 111 -6.26 2.84 7.27
C ALA A 111 -4.80 3.00 6.78
N ILE A 112 -4.57 3.79 5.73
CA ILE A 112 -3.25 3.95 5.08
C ILE A 112 -2.73 5.38 5.09
N THR A 113 -3.55 6.37 5.48
CA THR A 113 -3.16 7.79 5.45
C THR A 113 -2.21 8.16 6.59
N GLU A 114 -2.68 7.97 7.83
CA GLU A 114 -1.94 8.26 9.07
C GLU A 114 -1.96 6.99 9.90
N LEU A 115 -0.83 6.48 10.38
CA LEU A 115 -0.84 5.22 11.14
C LEU A 115 -1.21 5.43 12.61
N ASP A 116 -0.84 6.57 13.18
CA ASP A 116 -1.19 7.01 14.53
C ASP A 116 -1.89 8.38 14.42
N PRO A 117 -3.23 8.43 14.39
CA PRO A 117 -3.96 9.68 14.26
C PRO A 117 -3.82 10.52 15.53
N GLY A 118 -3.36 11.76 15.37
CA GLY A 118 -3.19 12.69 16.47
C GLY A 118 -2.58 14.01 16.01
N TYR A 119 -2.69 15.05 16.85
CA TYR A 119 -2.17 16.38 16.50
C TYR A 119 -0.66 16.37 16.25
N ILE A 120 0.09 15.56 17.02
CA ILE A 120 1.54 15.42 16.91
C ILE A 120 1.91 14.15 16.12
N THR A 121 1.26 13.02 16.41
CA THR A 121 1.60 11.70 15.87
C THR A 121 1.14 11.51 14.42
N GLY A 122 0.05 12.16 14.00
CA GLY A 122 -0.50 12.03 12.65
C GLY A 122 0.46 12.48 11.56
N PRO A 123 0.98 13.73 11.60
CA PRO A 123 1.94 14.21 10.62
C PRO A 123 3.23 13.38 10.55
N LEU A 124 3.67 12.82 11.68
CA LEU A 124 4.89 11.99 11.76
C LEU A 124 4.68 10.56 11.25
N SER A 125 3.43 10.08 11.26
CA SER A 125 3.04 8.73 10.84
C SER A 125 2.29 8.71 9.51
N SER A 126 2.36 9.81 8.74
CA SER A 126 1.72 9.93 7.44
C SER A 126 2.46 9.12 6.37
N VAL A 127 1.74 8.19 5.73
CA VAL A 127 2.28 7.40 4.60
C VAL A 127 1.67 7.89 3.29
N TRP A 128 0.34 7.80 3.15
CA TRP A 128 -0.35 8.17 1.91
C TRP A 128 -1.09 9.50 1.96
N LYS A 129 -1.15 10.18 3.11
CA LYS A 129 -1.93 11.41 3.29
C LYS A 129 -1.57 12.51 2.28
N GLU A 130 -0.27 12.80 2.13
CA GLU A 130 0.18 13.87 1.25
C GLU A 130 -0.03 13.55 -0.23
N TRP A 131 0.15 12.28 -0.62
CA TRP A 131 -0.14 11.85 -1.99
C TRP A 131 -1.64 11.94 -2.30
N ILE A 132 -2.51 11.51 -1.37
CA ILE A 132 -3.96 11.62 -1.52
C ILE A 132 -4.41 13.09 -1.58
N LYS A 133 -3.84 13.98 -0.75
CA LYS A 133 -4.11 15.42 -0.83
C LYS A 133 -3.76 15.98 -2.20
N TRP A 134 -2.59 15.64 -2.74
CA TRP A 134 -2.19 16.06 -4.07
C TRP A 134 -3.16 15.56 -5.16
N CYS A 135 -3.64 14.32 -5.04
CA CYS A 135 -4.69 13.80 -5.92
C CYS A 135 -6.00 14.60 -5.84
N ILE A 136 -6.43 14.98 -4.63
CA ILE A 136 -7.64 15.78 -4.40
C ILE A 136 -7.47 17.18 -4.99
N GLU A 137 -6.31 17.81 -4.82
CA GLU A 137 -6.00 19.13 -5.41
C GLU A 137 -6.02 19.11 -6.95
N PHE A 138 -5.66 17.97 -7.55
CA PHE A 138 -5.76 17.75 -8.99
C PHE A 138 -7.19 17.45 -9.47
N GLY A 139 -8.16 17.36 -8.56
CA GLY A 139 -9.56 17.10 -8.89
C GLY A 139 -9.93 15.61 -9.02
N ILE A 140 -9.12 14.70 -8.46
CA ILE A 140 -9.48 13.27 -8.41
C ILE A 140 -10.57 13.06 -7.36
N GLU A 141 -11.66 12.40 -7.76
CA GLU A 141 -12.80 12.11 -6.89
C GLU A 141 -12.46 11.09 -5.80
N ALA A 142 -13.08 11.22 -4.63
CA ALA A 142 -12.83 10.34 -3.49
C ALA A 142 -13.17 8.86 -3.76
N ASN A 143 -14.17 8.59 -4.60
CA ASN A 143 -14.56 7.24 -5.02
C ASN A 143 -13.66 6.66 -6.11
N ALA A 144 -12.76 7.46 -6.69
CA ALA A 144 -11.78 6.98 -7.67
C ALA A 144 -10.62 6.25 -7.00
N ILE A 145 -10.28 6.60 -5.76
CA ILE A 145 -9.15 6.04 -5.04
C ILE A 145 -9.63 5.01 -4.03
N ILE A 146 -9.16 3.78 -4.17
CA ILE A 146 -9.53 2.66 -3.33
C ILE A 146 -8.27 2.11 -2.67
N ALA A 147 -8.23 2.13 -1.34
CA ALA A 147 -7.20 1.45 -0.58
C ALA A 147 -7.59 -0.01 -0.34
N VAL A 148 -6.62 -0.91 -0.49
CA VAL A 148 -6.78 -2.34 -0.19
C VAL A 148 -5.82 -2.72 0.94
N PRO A 149 -6.13 -2.33 2.19
CA PRO A 149 -5.33 -2.66 3.35
C PRO A 149 -5.33 -4.17 3.64
N TYR A 150 -4.22 -4.67 4.19
CA TYR A 150 -4.05 -6.08 4.55
C TYR A 150 -3.22 -6.25 5.82
N ASP A 151 -3.27 -7.44 6.40
CA ASP A 151 -2.42 -7.81 7.54
C ASP A 151 -0.99 -8.09 7.07
N TRP A 152 -0.15 -7.07 7.09
CA TRP A 152 1.24 -7.12 6.62
C TRP A 152 2.15 -8.03 7.44
N ARG A 153 1.68 -8.59 8.56
CA ARG A 153 2.41 -9.58 9.38
C ARG A 153 2.38 -10.97 8.74
N LEU A 154 1.36 -11.25 7.92
CA LEU A 154 1.17 -12.57 7.31
C LEU A 154 1.90 -12.71 5.97
N PRO A 155 2.36 -13.93 5.63
CA PRO A 155 2.79 -14.24 4.28
C PRO A 155 1.57 -14.28 3.32
N PRO A 156 1.80 -14.07 2.01
CA PRO A 156 0.73 -14.06 1.01
C PRO A 156 -0.17 -15.29 0.98
N SER A 157 0.34 -16.50 1.24
CA SER A 157 -0.50 -17.72 1.29
C SER A 157 -1.57 -17.64 2.37
N MET A 158 -1.21 -17.18 3.56
CA MET A 158 -2.14 -17.04 4.68
C MET A 158 -3.09 -15.86 4.52
N LEU A 159 -2.71 -14.81 3.78
CA LEU A 159 -3.63 -13.72 3.45
C LEU A 159 -4.86 -14.22 2.70
N GLU A 160 -4.68 -15.22 1.85
CA GLU A 160 -5.79 -15.84 1.15
C GLU A 160 -6.56 -16.81 2.04
N GLU A 161 -5.89 -17.79 2.64
CA GLU A 161 -6.55 -18.83 3.45
C GLU A 161 -7.32 -18.26 4.65
N ARG A 162 -6.76 -17.24 5.32
CA ARG A 162 -7.35 -16.66 6.53
C ARG A 162 -8.35 -15.56 6.24
N ASP A 163 -7.99 -14.64 5.34
CA ASP A 163 -8.70 -13.37 5.18
C ASP A 163 -9.38 -13.22 3.80
N LEU A 164 -9.25 -14.21 2.90
CA LEU A 164 -9.73 -14.18 1.51
C LEU A 164 -9.32 -12.89 0.79
N TYR A 165 -8.09 -12.45 1.05
CA TYR A 165 -7.62 -11.14 0.63
C TYR A 165 -7.57 -11.00 -0.90
N PHE A 166 -7.11 -12.03 -1.63
CA PHE A 166 -7.00 -11.95 -3.09
C PHE A 166 -8.35 -12.04 -3.77
N HIS A 167 -9.29 -12.82 -3.24
CA HIS A 167 -10.68 -12.77 -3.69
C HIS A 167 -11.29 -11.37 -3.51
N LYS A 168 -11.09 -10.74 -2.34
CA LYS A 168 -11.55 -9.36 -2.10
C LYS A 168 -10.89 -8.37 -3.05
N LEU A 169 -9.59 -8.50 -3.32
CA LEU A 169 -8.87 -7.64 -4.27
C LEU A 169 -9.40 -7.79 -5.70
N LYS A 170 -9.64 -9.02 -6.17
CA LYS A 170 -10.27 -9.29 -7.48
C LYS A 170 -11.64 -8.62 -7.57
N LEU A 171 -12.51 -8.82 -6.58
CA LEU A 171 -13.83 -8.19 -6.53
C LEU A 171 -13.76 -6.67 -6.46
N THR A 172 -12.74 -6.13 -5.79
CA THR A 172 -12.50 -4.68 -5.71
C THR A 172 -12.19 -4.11 -7.10
N LEU A 173 -11.33 -4.77 -7.89
CA LEU A 173 -11.02 -4.37 -9.26
C LEU A 173 -12.24 -4.48 -10.19
N GLU A 174 -13.03 -5.55 -10.07
CA GLU A 174 -14.28 -5.72 -10.82
C GLU A 174 -15.33 -4.67 -10.45
N THR A 175 -15.41 -4.30 -9.17
CA THR A 175 -16.32 -3.26 -8.67
C THR A 175 -15.87 -1.88 -9.15
N ALA A 176 -14.57 -1.57 -9.09
CA ALA A 176 -14.01 -0.33 -9.58
C ALA A 176 -14.31 -0.10 -11.07
N LEU A 177 -14.16 -1.16 -11.88
CA LEU A 177 -14.52 -1.13 -13.30
C LEU A 177 -16.02 -0.85 -13.50
N LYS A 178 -16.91 -1.48 -12.73
CA LYS A 178 -18.36 -1.23 -12.83
C LYS A 178 -18.75 0.18 -12.39
N LEU A 179 -18.07 0.74 -11.39
CA LEU A 179 -18.36 2.06 -10.85
C LEU A 179 -17.98 3.18 -11.82
N ARG A 180 -16.80 3.09 -12.46
CA ARG A 180 -16.28 4.17 -13.33
C ARG A 180 -16.35 3.87 -14.83
N GLY A 181 -16.61 2.62 -15.20
CA GLY A 181 -16.65 2.19 -16.60
C GLY A 181 -15.28 2.10 -17.27
N GLY A 182 -14.18 2.20 -16.50
CA GLY A 182 -12.82 2.10 -17.00
C GLY A 182 -11.90 1.24 -16.11
N PRO A 183 -10.76 0.81 -16.66
CA PRO A 183 -9.79 -0.01 -15.94
C PRO A 183 -9.12 0.74 -14.78
N SER A 184 -8.50 -0.01 -13.87
CA SER A 184 -7.84 0.53 -12.69
C SER A 184 -6.33 0.70 -12.89
N LEU A 185 -5.76 1.75 -12.30
CA LEU A 185 -4.34 1.94 -12.08
C LEU A 185 -3.99 1.31 -10.73
N VAL A 186 -3.03 0.39 -10.70
CA VAL A 186 -2.62 -0.29 -9.47
C VAL A 186 -1.32 0.32 -8.97
N PHE A 187 -1.29 0.75 -7.71
CA PHE A 187 -0.10 1.28 -7.03
C PHE A 187 0.36 0.29 -5.97
N GLY A 188 1.50 -0.34 -6.18
CA GLY A 188 2.15 -1.19 -5.18
C GLY A 188 3.25 -0.42 -4.48
N HIS A 189 3.25 -0.38 -3.13
CA HIS A 189 4.33 0.24 -2.35
C HIS A 189 5.14 -0.78 -1.56
N SER A 190 6.47 -0.76 -1.70
CA SER A 190 7.39 -1.63 -0.95
C SER A 190 6.97 -3.12 -0.99
N LEU A 191 6.71 -3.75 0.15
CA LEU A 191 6.21 -5.12 0.27
C LEU A 191 4.89 -5.36 -0.49
N GLY A 192 4.05 -4.35 -0.66
CA GLY A 192 2.80 -4.42 -1.40
C GLY A 192 3.01 -4.82 -2.87
N ASN A 193 4.17 -4.51 -3.45
CA ASN A 193 4.55 -4.99 -4.78
C ASN A 193 4.67 -6.52 -4.85
N LEU A 194 5.21 -7.14 -3.79
CA LEU A 194 5.32 -8.60 -3.72
C LEU A 194 3.96 -9.25 -3.52
N VAL A 195 3.10 -8.64 -2.70
CA VAL A 195 1.71 -9.08 -2.51
C VAL A 195 0.93 -9.01 -3.82
N PHE A 196 1.07 -7.91 -4.58
CA PHE A 196 0.42 -7.78 -5.89
C PHE A 196 0.96 -8.79 -6.91
N ARG A 197 2.27 -9.04 -6.92
CA ARG A 197 2.85 -10.07 -7.79
C ARG A 197 2.35 -11.48 -7.43
N TYR A 198 2.22 -11.78 -6.14
CA TYR A 198 1.60 -13.03 -5.70
C TYR A 198 0.13 -13.11 -6.13
N PHE A 199 -0.62 -12.01 -6.04
CA PHE A 199 -1.99 -11.92 -6.53
C PHE A 199 -2.08 -12.27 -8.02
N LEU A 200 -1.17 -11.78 -8.87
CA LEU A 200 -1.17 -12.13 -10.30
C LEU A 200 -0.94 -13.63 -10.55
N GLU A 201 -0.04 -14.27 -9.79
CA GLU A 201 0.18 -15.72 -9.90
C GLU A 201 -1.01 -16.52 -9.37
N TRP A 202 -1.59 -16.10 -8.25
CA TRP A 202 -2.82 -16.68 -7.71
C TRP A 202 -3.98 -16.55 -8.71
N LEU A 203 -4.09 -15.41 -9.38
CA LEU A 203 -5.15 -15.13 -10.37
C LEU A 203 -5.06 -16.05 -11.60
N LYS A 204 -3.85 -16.48 -12.00
CA LYS A 204 -3.68 -17.48 -13.07
C LYS A 204 -4.24 -18.86 -12.71
N LEU A 205 -4.27 -19.19 -11.43
CA LEU A 205 -4.84 -20.44 -10.94
C LEU A 205 -6.37 -20.35 -10.85
N GLU A 206 -6.88 -19.18 -10.50
CA GLU A 206 -8.31 -18.91 -10.34
C GLU A 206 -9.05 -18.69 -11.67
N ILE A 207 -8.43 -18.01 -12.64
CA ILE A 207 -9.02 -17.73 -13.95
C ILE A 207 -8.50 -18.72 -14.97
N ALA A 208 -9.41 -19.27 -15.81
CA ALA A 208 -9.02 -20.13 -16.92
C ALA A 208 -7.95 -19.45 -17.80
N PRO A 209 -6.87 -20.14 -18.20
CA PRO A 209 -5.72 -19.53 -18.88
C PRO A 209 -6.07 -18.69 -20.13
N LYS A 210 -7.16 -19.06 -20.83
CA LYS A 210 -7.64 -18.34 -22.02
C LYS A 210 -8.17 -16.94 -21.69
N HIS A 211 -8.77 -16.76 -20.51
CA HIS A 211 -9.40 -15.51 -20.10
C HIS A 211 -8.51 -14.66 -19.18
N TYR A 212 -7.35 -15.16 -18.77
CA TYR A 212 -6.45 -14.44 -17.86
C TYR A 212 -5.99 -13.09 -18.43
N HIS A 213 -5.46 -13.09 -19.65
CA HIS A 213 -5.00 -11.86 -20.31
C HIS A 213 -6.17 -10.91 -20.61
N GLU A 214 -7.30 -11.45 -21.07
CA GLU A 214 -8.53 -10.65 -21.30
C GLU A 214 -9.02 -9.98 -20.02
N TRP A 215 -8.95 -10.68 -18.88
CA TRP A 215 -9.31 -10.10 -17.59
C TRP A 215 -8.33 -9.01 -17.18
N LEU A 216 -7.01 -9.22 -17.35
CA LEU A 216 -6.01 -8.20 -17.03
C LEU A 216 -6.21 -6.93 -17.85
N ASP A 217 -6.31 -7.04 -19.18
CA ASP A 217 -6.47 -5.90 -20.08
C ASP A 217 -7.76 -5.12 -19.80
N LYS A 218 -8.80 -5.82 -19.32
CA LYS A 218 -10.09 -5.23 -18.97
C LYS A 218 -10.07 -4.49 -17.62
N HIS A 219 -9.34 -4.99 -16.63
CA HIS A 219 -9.42 -4.48 -15.25
C HIS A 219 -8.22 -3.64 -14.84
N ILE A 220 -7.06 -3.81 -15.47
CA ILE A 220 -5.79 -3.18 -15.08
C ILE A 220 -5.23 -2.43 -16.27
N HIS A 221 -5.17 -1.10 -16.16
CA HIS A 221 -4.59 -0.26 -17.20
C HIS A 221 -3.07 -0.18 -17.10
N ALA A 222 -2.58 0.05 -15.89
CA ALA A 222 -1.17 0.18 -15.60
C ALA A 222 -0.88 -0.21 -14.15
N TYR A 223 0.34 -0.68 -13.91
CA TYR A 223 0.87 -1.00 -12.61
C TYR A 223 2.07 -0.11 -12.30
N PHE A 224 1.98 0.65 -11.22
CA PHE A 224 3.04 1.52 -10.73
C PHE A 224 3.68 0.89 -9.50
N ALA A 225 4.93 0.50 -9.65
CA ALA A 225 5.70 -0.13 -8.60
C ALA A 225 6.57 0.91 -7.87
N VAL A 226 6.12 1.34 -6.70
CA VAL A 226 6.81 2.34 -5.87
C VAL A 226 7.67 1.61 -4.84
N GLY A 227 9.00 1.85 -4.87
CA GLY A 227 9.93 1.25 -3.91
C GLY A 227 9.98 -0.29 -3.98
N MET A 228 9.88 -0.88 -5.17
CA MET A 228 9.82 -2.33 -5.33
C MET A 228 11.09 -3.04 -4.85
N ILE A 229 10.89 -4.08 -4.04
CA ILE A 229 11.94 -4.98 -3.55
C ILE A 229 11.98 -6.21 -4.47
N TYR A 230 12.87 -6.21 -5.46
CA TYR A 230 12.95 -7.28 -6.48
C TYR A 230 13.64 -8.56 -5.99
N LEU A 231 14.52 -8.46 -5.00
CA LEU A 231 15.16 -9.58 -4.30
C LEU A 231 14.96 -9.38 -2.80
N HIS A 232 14.64 -10.46 -2.08
CA HIS A 232 14.58 -10.53 -0.63
C HIS A 232 15.62 -9.59 0.01
N CYS A 233 15.18 -8.47 0.57
CA CYS A 233 15.99 -7.76 1.54
C CYS A 233 16.18 -8.75 2.69
N TYR A 234 17.39 -9.28 2.84
CA TYR A 234 17.77 -10.21 3.91
C TYR A 234 17.69 -9.50 5.27
N THR A 235 16.50 -9.22 5.75
CA THR A 235 16.26 -8.65 7.08
C THR A 235 15.21 -9.40 7.90
N PHE A 236 14.70 -10.55 7.46
CA PHE A 236 14.00 -11.49 8.34
C PHE A 236 14.26 -12.96 7.92
N PRO A 237 14.75 -13.82 8.82
CA PRO A 237 15.06 -15.21 8.50
C PRO A 237 13.79 -16.05 8.60
N PHE A 238 12.95 -16.07 7.57
CA PHE A 238 11.97 -17.14 7.43
C PHE A 238 12.58 -18.27 6.62
N LYS A 239 12.93 -19.36 7.33
CA LYS A 239 13.29 -20.64 6.74
C LYS A 239 12.11 -21.14 5.91
N VAL A 240 12.27 -21.19 4.59
CA VAL A 240 11.45 -22.05 3.75
C VAL A 240 11.94 -23.48 3.99
N LEU A 241 11.16 -24.29 4.68
CA LEU A 241 11.38 -25.73 4.73
C LEU A 241 10.88 -26.33 3.40
N PRO A 242 11.71 -27.08 2.66
CA PRO A 242 11.25 -27.85 1.52
C PRO A 242 10.41 -29.05 2.01
N ALA A 243 9.42 -29.42 1.19
CA ALA A 243 8.58 -30.61 1.35
C ALA A 243 9.38 -31.92 1.38
#